data_AF-A0A949IAF3-F1
#
_entry.id   AF-A0A949IAF3-F1
#
_cell.length_a   1.000
_cell.length_b   1.000
_cell.length_c   1.000
_cell.angle_alpha   90.00
_cell.angle_beta   90.00
_cell.angle_gamma   90.00
#
_symmetry.space_group_name_H-M   'P 1'
#
loop_
_entity.id
_entity.type
_entity.pdbx_description
1 polymer ?
#
loop_
_entity_poly.entity_id
_entity_poly.type
_entity_poly.pdbx_seq_one_letter_code
_entity_poly.pdbx_strand_id
1 'polypeptide(L)'
;MALKTARDWVVLAATVAGMALTLSLARWQLNRAHQKEAIVAAMAQRHSQPPVGNADLLSGADLRYRQVQLSGHWVPSRAIYLDNRQMYGQPGFYLVVPLQLAGSNRAVLVQRGWVPRDAADRTRVPPVVAAPGEVQVRGIVAPPPGRLYAFGGDDTGLIRQNVDLRAFARESGLALLPLSVQETAGDPGDGL
;
A
#
# COMPACT_ATOMS: atom_id res chain seq x y z
N MET A 1 56.08 18.78 -18.72
CA MET A 1 56.06 19.25 -17.31
C MET A 1 56.29 18.03 -16.44
N ALA A 2 57.52 17.82 -15.94
CA ALA A 2 57.89 16.61 -15.21
C ALA A 2 57.47 16.73 -13.74
N LEU A 3 56.83 15.70 -13.19
CA LEU A 3 56.53 15.56 -11.75
C LEU A 3 57.87 15.48 -11.00
N LYS A 4 58.21 16.50 -10.20
CA LYS A 4 59.55 16.62 -9.59
C LYS A 4 59.58 16.42 -8.07
N THR A 5 58.43 16.45 -7.40
CA THR A 5 58.36 16.31 -5.93
C THR A 5 57.34 15.28 -5.49
N ALA A 6 57.51 14.71 -4.29
CA ALA A 6 56.56 13.76 -3.70
C ALA A 6 55.14 14.32 -3.59
N ARG A 7 55.00 15.63 -3.38
CA ARG A 7 53.72 16.34 -3.37
C ARG A 7 52.96 16.21 -4.70
N ASP A 8 53.65 16.33 -5.83
CA ASP A 8 53.00 16.30 -7.15
C ASP A 8 52.43 14.90 -7.46
N TRP A 9 53.12 13.84 -7.01
CA TRP A 9 52.63 12.46 -7.08
C TRP A 9 51.42 12.20 -6.17
N VAL A 10 51.42 12.76 -4.96
CA VAL A 10 50.26 12.67 -4.04
C VAL A 10 49.03 13.36 -4.64
N VAL A 11 49.19 14.56 -5.20
CA VAL A 11 48.08 15.28 -5.85
C VAL A 11 47.56 14.51 -7.07
N LEU A 12 48.44 13.94 -7.90
CA LEU A 12 48.02 13.11 -9.04
C LEU A 12 47.25 11.87 -8.58
N ALA A 13 47.77 11.14 -7.58
CA ALA A 13 47.13 9.95 -7.04
C ALA A 13 45.75 10.28 -6.43
N ALA A 14 45.64 11.37 -5.67
CA ALA A 14 44.38 11.85 -5.11
C ALA A 14 43.37 12.21 -6.21
N THR A 15 43.84 12.84 -7.30
CA THR A 15 42.98 13.19 -8.45
C THR A 15 42.46 11.95 -9.16
N VAL A 16 43.32 10.96 -9.42
CA VAL A 16 42.93 9.69 -10.05
C VAL A 16 41.97 8.90 -9.16
N ALA A 17 42.24 8.84 -7.85
CA ALA A 17 41.37 8.20 -6.88
C ALA A 17 39.99 8.89 -6.81
N GLY A 18 39.98 10.23 -6.80
CA GLY A 18 38.77 11.03 -6.85
C GLY A 18 37.95 10.77 -8.12
N MET A 19 38.61 10.71 -9.28
CA MET A 19 37.96 10.39 -10.56
C MET A 19 37.39 8.96 -10.59
N ALA A 20 38.14 7.98 -10.07
CA ALA A 20 37.65 6.61 -9.97
C ALA A 20 36.42 6.51 -9.06
N LEU A 21 36.43 7.24 -7.93
CA LEU A 21 35.29 7.31 -7.02
C LEU A 21 34.06 7.93 -7.68
N THR A 22 34.20 9.07 -8.37
CA THR A 22 33.07 9.74 -9.02
C THR A 22 32.48 8.90 -10.16
N LEU A 23 33.31 8.20 -10.94
CA LEU A 23 32.85 7.27 -11.97
C LEU A 23 32.11 6.07 -11.36
N SER A 24 32.63 5.51 -10.26
CA SER A 24 31.96 4.43 -9.53
C SER A 24 30.59 4.86 -9.01
N LEU A 25 30.51 6.06 -8.41
CA LEU A 25 29.25 6.65 -7.95
C LEU A 25 28.29 6.94 -9.11
N ALA A 26 28.76 7.44 -10.25
CA ALA A 26 27.94 7.65 -11.43
C ALA A 26 27.34 6.32 -11.94
N ARG A 27 28.14 5.25 -11.96
CA ARG A 27 27.66 3.92 -12.32
C ARG A 27 26.63 3.38 -11.32
N TRP A 28 26.84 3.61 -10.02
CA TRP A 28 25.89 3.24 -8.98
C TRP A 28 24.56 3.98 -9.14
N GLN A 29 24.58 5.30 -9.38
CA GLN A 29 23.38 6.09 -9.63
C GLN A 29 22.59 5.58 -10.85
N LEU A 30 23.28 5.28 -11.97
CA LEU A 30 22.66 4.71 -13.18
C LEU A 30 22.03 3.33 -12.91
N ASN A 31 22.75 2.43 -12.23
CA ASN A 31 22.22 1.13 -11.87
C ASN A 31 20.98 1.27 -10.97
N ARG A 32 21.00 2.23 -10.02
CA ARG A 32 19.87 2.48 -9.13
C ARG A 32 18.67 3.06 -9.88
N ALA A 33 18.90 3.88 -10.91
CA ALA A 33 17.84 4.36 -11.81
C ALA A 33 17.18 3.19 -12.56
N HIS A 34 17.98 2.35 -13.23
CA HIS A 34 17.46 1.18 -13.95
C HIS A 34 16.72 0.19 -13.06
N GLN A 35 17.18 -0.01 -11.82
CA GLN A 35 16.45 -0.82 -10.84
C GLN A 35 15.04 -0.26 -10.57
N LYS A 36 14.92 1.06 -10.41
CA LYS A 36 13.62 1.71 -10.18
C LYS A 36 12.73 1.59 -11.42
N GLU A 37 13.27 1.83 -12.61
CA GLU A 37 12.57 1.69 -13.88
C GLU A 37 12.04 0.26 -14.07
N ALA A 38 12.86 -0.76 -13.81
CA ALA A 38 12.48 -2.15 -13.92
C ALA A 38 11.34 -2.54 -12.94
N ILE A 39 11.38 -2.03 -11.71
CA ILE A 39 10.31 -2.25 -10.72
C ILE A 39 8.99 -1.62 -11.20
N VAL A 40 9.04 -0.36 -11.66
CA VAL A 40 7.86 0.35 -12.16
C VAL A 40 7.29 -0.33 -13.41
N ALA A 41 8.15 -0.76 -14.33
CA ALA A 41 7.74 -1.48 -15.54
C ALA A 41 7.07 -2.83 -15.19
N ALA A 42 7.62 -3.58 -14.24
CA ALA A 42 7.03 -4.84 -13.78
C ALA A 42 5.65 -4.63 -13.11
N MET A 43 5.49 -3.57 -12.32
CA MET A 43 4.20 -3.19 -11.74
C MET A 43 3.19 -2.84 -12.83
N ALA A 44 3.58 -2.00 -13.81
CA ALA A 44 2.72 -1.61 -14.92
C ALA A 44 2.28 -2.81 -15.78
N GLN A 45 3.19 -3.73 -16.06
CA GLN A 45 2.89 -4.96 -16.80
C GLN A 45 1.90 -5.86 -16.06
N ARG A 46 2.02 -5.99 -14.73
CA ARG A 46 1.04 -6.74 -13.93
C ARG A 46 -0.32 -6.03 -13.89
N HIS A 47 -0.31 -4.71 -13.81
CA HIS A 47 -1.52 -3.90 -13.79
C HIS A 47 -2.32 -3.96 -15.09
N SER A 48 -1.65 -4.14 -16.24
CA SER A 48 -2.31 -4.26 -17.55
C SER A 48 -2.84 -5.67 -17.86
N GLN A 49 -2.63 -6.65 -16.99
CA GLN A 49 -3.18 -7.99 -17.17
C GLN A 49 -4.68 -8.02 -16.86
N PRO A 50 -5.44 -8.98 -17.42
CA PRO A 50 -6.85 -9.13 -17.10
C PRO A 50 -7.11 -9.22 -15.59
N PRO A 51 -8.20 -8.61 -15.10
CA PRO A 51 -8.60 -8.69 -13.70
C PRO A 51 -8.79 -10.15 -13.27
N VAL A 52 -8.38 -10.44 -12.03
CA VAL A 52 -8.54 -11.77 -11.43
C VAL A 52 -9.75 -11.80 -10.50
N GLY A 53 -10.33 -12.99 -10.32
CA GLY A 53 -11.55 -13.18 -9.55
C GLY A 53 -11.32 -13.71 -8.14
N ASN A 54 -12.44 -14.04 -7.46
CA ASN A 54 -12.42 -14.64 -6.12
C ASN A 54 -11.56 -15.91 -6.06
N ALA A 55 -11.69 -16.80 -7.03
CA ALA A 55 -10.99 -18.09 -7.05
C ALA A 55 -9.46 -17.90 -7.08
N ASP A 56 -8.97 -16.96 -7.87
CA ASP A 56 -7.55 -16.64 -7.96
C ASP A 56 -7.01 -16.11 -6.64
N LEU A 57 -7.78 -15.22 -5.97
CA LEU A 57 -7.42 -14.71 -4.64
C LEU A 57 -7.31 -15.83 -3.59
N LEU A 58 -8.21 -16.82 -3.68
CA LEU A 58 -8.25 -17.95 -2.75
C LEU A 58 -7.13 -18.96 -3.00
N SER A 59 -6.60 -19.04 -4.22
CA SER A 59 -5.52 -19.96 -4.62
C SER A 59 -4.19 -19.70 -3.89
N GLY A 60 -3.98 -18.50 -3.35
CA GLY A 60 -2.73 -18.11 -2.70
C GLY A 60 -1.60 -17.70 -3.66
N ALA A 61 -1.90 -17.51 -4.96
CA ALA A 61 -0.95 -16.97 -5.91
C ALA A 61 -0.47 -15.56 -5.52
N ASP A 62 0.75 -15.18 -5.95
CA ASP A 62 1.24 -13.82 -5.81
C ASP A 62 0.54 -12.87 -6.80
N LEU A 63 -0.54 -12.26 -6.34
CA LEU A 63 -1.35 -11.34 -7.12
C LEU A 63 -0.97 -9.86 -6.91
N ARG A 64 0.16 -9.55 -6.25
CA ARG A 64 0.58 -8.16 -6.02
C ARG A 64 0.57 -7.36 -7.33
N TYR A 65 -0.04 -6.18 -7.29
CA TYR A 65 -0.21 -5.25 -8.40
C TYR A 65 -1.14 -5.73 -9.53
N ARG A 66 -1.89 -6.82 -9.34
CA ARG A 66 -2.93 -7.26 -10.28
C ARG A 66 -4.22 -6.51 -10.03
N GLN A 67 -4.96 -6.24 -11.11
CA GLN A 67 -6.34 -5.82 -11.03
C GLN A 67 -7.20 -7.00 -10.56
N VAL A 68 -8.23 -6.71 -9.76
CA VAL A 68 -9.18 -7.68 -9.23
C VAL A 68 -10.61 -7.22 -9.48
N GLN A 69 -11.49 -8.20 -9.70
CA GLN A 69 -12.93 -8.03 -9.67
C GLN A 69 -13.49 -9.08 -8.71
N LEU A 70 -13.94 -8.63 -7.55
CA LEU A 70 -14.35 -9.49 -6.45
C LEU A 70 -15.84 -9.35 -6.19
N SER A 71 -16.50 -10.47 -5.93
CA SER A 71 -17.89 -10.48 -5.48
C SER A 71 -17.98 -10.91 -4.04
N GLY A 72 -18.82 -10.26 -3.23
CA GLY A 72 -18.91 -10.58 -1.82
C GLY A 72 -19.89 -9.71 -1.04
N HIS A 73 -19.87 -9.86 0.28
CA HIS A 73 -20.70 -9.09 1.20
C HIS A 73 -19.81 -8.25 2.12
N TRP A 74 -20.16 -6.99 2.30
CA TRP A 74 -19.47 -6.11 3.23
C TRP A 74 -19.71 -6.52 4.68
N VAL A 75 -18.67 -6.40 5.52
CA VAL A 75 -18.76 -6.58 6.97
C VAL A 75 -18.53 -5.23 7.67
N PRO A 76 -19.52 -4.30 7.63
CA PRO A 76 -19.34 -2.93 8.13
C PRO A 76 -19.10 -2.87 9.64
N SER A 77 -19.58 -3.85 10.41
CA SER A 77 -19.34 -3.96 11.85
C SER A 77 -17.86 -4.12 12.22
N ARG A 78 -17.01 -4.47 11.24
CA ARG A 78 -15.56 -4.62 11.36
C ARG A 78 -14.81 -3.60 10.51
N ALA A 79 -15.45 -2.51 10.09
CA ALA A 79 -14.76 -1.42 9.41
C ALA A 79 -13.77 -0.72 10.35
N ILE A 80 -12.68 -0.21 9.79
CA ILE A 80 -11.66 0.55 10.51
C ILE A 80 -11.27 1.80 9.70
N TYR A 81 -10.90 2.84 10.42
CA TYR A 81 -10.39 4.10 9.89
C TYR A 81 -8.91 4.20 10.20
N LEU A 82 -8.08 4.11 9.16
CA LEU A 82 -6.64 4.26 9.30
C LEU A 82 -6.26 5.72 9.41
N ASP A 83 -5.81 6.15 10.59
CA ASP A 83 -5.45 7.54 10.87
C ASP A 83 -4.08 7.92 10.28
N ASN A 84 -3.80 9.23 10.29
CA ASN A 84 -2.58 9.87 9.84
C ASN A 84 -2.31 9.64 8.35
N ARG A 85 -3.38 9.67 7.54
CA ARG A 85 -3.33 9.56 6.08
C ARG A 85 -3.60 10.94 5.49
N GLN A 86 -2.54 11.62 5.06
CA GLN A 86 -2.66 12.94 4.43
C GLN A 86 -2.96 12.79 2.94
N MET A 87 -3.97 13.50 2.44
CA MET A 87 -4.30 13.57 1.02
C MET A 87 -4.60 15.02 0.65
N TYR A 88 -4.05 15.49 -0.48
CA TYR A 88 -4.22 16.88 -0.94
C TYR A 88 -3.89 17.96 0.11
N GLY A 89 -2.91 17.69 0.97
CA GLY A 89 -2.51 18.61 2.05
C GLY A 89 -3.38 18.54 3.31
N GLN A 90 -4.50 17.80 3.31
CA GLN A 90 -5.41 17.68 4.44
C GLN A 90 -5.19 16.36 5.20
N PRO A 91 -5.20 16.37 6.55
CA PRO A 91 -5.20 15.14 7.33
C PRO A 91 -6.53 14.41 7.20
N GLY A 92 -6.48 13.08 7.12
CA GLY A 92 -7.68 12.27 7.05
C GLY A 92 -7.43 10.81 7.38
N PHE A 93 -8.39 9.99 7.00
CA PHE A 93 -8.45 8.57 7.28
C PHE A 93 -8.54 7.78 5.99
N TYR A 94 -7.93 6.60 5.93
CA TYR A 94 -8.34 5.59 4.95
C TYR A 94 -9.44 4.73 5.54
N LEU A 95 -10.58 4.65 4.86
CA LEU A 95 -11.63 3.70 5.23
C LEU A 95 -11.24 2.33 4.70
N VAL A 96 -11.14 1.36 5.60
CA VAL A 96 -10.89 -0.04 5.28
C VAL A 96 -12.05 -0.88 5.80
N VAL A 97 -12.70 -1.61 4.89
CA VAL A 97 -13.84 -2.47 5.21
C VAL A 97 -13.53 -3.90 4.77
N PRO A 98 -13.74 -4.91 5.62
CA PRO A 98 -13.62 -6.30 5.19
C PRO A 98 -14.75 -6.67 4.22
N LEU A 99 -14.38 -7.30 3.11
CA LEU A 99 -15.28 -7.93 2.16
C LEU A 99 -15.20 -9.45 2.33
N GLN A 100 -16.29 -10.08 2.74
CA GLN A 100 -16.40 -11.54 2.76
C GLN A 100 -16.67 -12.03 1.34
N LEU A 101 -15.76 -12.86 0.80
CA LEU A 101 -15.82 -13.29 -0.60
C LEU A 101 -16.98 -14.27 -0.82
N ALA A 102 -17.77 -14.03 -1.86
CA ALA A 102 -18.81 -14.97 -2.28
C ALA A 102 -18.19 -16.34 -2.62
N GLY A 103 -18.87 -17.41 -2.18
CA GLY A 103 -18.40 -18.79 -2.34
C GLY A 103 -17.29 -19.23 -1.37
N SER A 104 -16.94 -18.42 -0.36
CA SER A 104 -15.97 -18.78 0.68
C SER A 104 -16.32 -18.15 2.03
N ASN A 105 -15.79 -18.70 3.12
CA ASN A 105 -15.83 -18.03 4.43
C ASN A 105 -14.64 -17.07 4.64
N ARG A 106 -13.80 -16.87 3.61
CA ARG A 106 -12.63 -16.00 3.69
C ARG A 106 -13.01 -14.57 3.36
N ALA A 107 -12.32 -13.63 3.99
CA ALA A 107 -12.50 -12.21 3.77
C ALA A 107 -11.20 -11.54 3.34
N VAL A 108 -11.32 -10.40 2.65
CA VAL A 108 -10.20 -9.55 2.26
C VAL A 108 -10.43 -8.14 2.78
N LEU A 109 -9.36 -7.45 3.20
CA LEU A 109 -9.46 -6.04 3.55
C LEU A 109 -9.50 -5.21 2.27
N VAL A 110 -10.55 -4.41 2.11
CA VAL A 110 -10.67 -3.47 0.99
C VAL A 110 -10.54 -2.05 1.52
N GLN A 111 -9.55 -1.31 1.02
CA GLN A 111 -9.44 0.13 1.21
C GLN A 111 -10.36 0.83 0.22
N ARG A 112 -11.47 1.40 0.73
CA ARG A 112 -12.54 1.98 -0.10
C ARG A 112 -12.24 3.41 -0.54
N GLY A 113 -11.50 4.16 0.26
CA GLY A 113 -11.22 5.56 -0.05
C GLY A 113 -10.57 6.32 1.10
N TRP A 114 -10.47 7.62 0.89
CA TRP A 114 -9.95 8.58 1.88
C TRP A 114 -11.06 9.51 2.34
N VAL A 115 -11.10 9.78 3.64
CA VAL A 115 -12.08 10.65 4.28
C VAL A 115 -11.35 11.77 5.01
N PRO A 116 -11.74 13.05 4.82
CA PRO A 116 -11.15 14.15 5.57
C PRO A 116 -11.45 14.02 7.06
N ARG A 117 -10.47 14.36 7.90
CA ARG A 117 -10.69 14.42 9.35
C ARG A 117 -11.53 15.66 9.68
N ASP A 118 -12.54 15.49 10.54
CA ASP A 118 -13.25 16.63 11.11
C ASP A 118 -12.29 17.50 11.95
N ALA A 119 -12.31 18.81 11.69
CA ALA A 119 -11.39 19.77 12.29
C ALA A 119 -11.69 20.05 13.77
N ALA A 120 -12.95 19.89 14.19
CA ALA A 120 -13.41 20.13 15.55
C ALA A 120 -13.35 18.87 16.41
N ASP A 121 -13.65 17.70 15.83
CA ASP A 121 -13.69 16.43 16.54
C ASP A 121 -12.94 15.31 15.80
N ARG A 122 -11.74 14.99 16.29
CA ARG A 122 -10.86 13.97 15.71
C ARG A 122 -11.45 12.55 15.75
N THR A 123 -12.50 12.32 16.54
CA THR A 123 -13.15 11.00 16.69
C THR A 123 -14.37 10.84 15.80
N ARG A 124 -14.83 11.93 15.18
CA ARG A 124 -15.98 11.92 14.29
C ARG A 124 -15.56 11.38 12.92
N VAL A 125 -16.07 10.22 12.59
CA VAL A 125 -15.91 9.57 11.29
C VAL A 125 -17.30 9.32 10.66
N PRO A 126 -17.43 9.37 9.33
CA PRO A 126 -18.69 9.03 8.67
C PRO A 126 -19.15 7.61 9.05
N PRO A 127 -20.46 7.36 9.12
CA PRO A 127 -20.95 6.00 9.29
C PRO A 127 -20.64 5.18 8.04
N VAL A 128 -20.21 3.92 8.22
CA VAL A 128 -20.02 2.99 7.11
C VAL A 128 -21.37 2.42 6.72
N VAL A 129 -22.00 3.01 5.72
CA VAL A 129 -23.19 2.45 5.09
C VAL A 129 -22.72 1.49 4.00
N ALA A 130 -23.13 0.23 4.11
CA ALA A 130 -22.90 -0.77 3.07
C ALA A 130 -24.24 -1.09 2.39
N ALA A 131 -24.24 -1.15 1.06
CA ALA A 131 -25.40 -1.60 0.31
C ALA A 131 -25.81 -3.02 0.77
N PRO A 132 -27.11 -3.29 0.98
CA PRO A 132 -27.56 -4.62 1.33
C PRO A 132 -27.38 -5.58 0.15
N GLY A 133 -26.82 -6.77 0.42
CA GLY A 133 -26.66 -7.84 -0.57
C GLY A 133 -25.22 -8.02 -1.07
N GLU A 134 -25.09 -8.79 -2.15
CA GLU A 134 -23.81 -9.08 -2.78
C GLU A 134 -23.37 -7.90 -3.66
N VAL A 135 -22.14 -7.45 -3.47
CA VAL A 135 -21.52 -6.35 -4.20
C VAL A 135 -20.39 -6.85 -5.09
N GLN A 136 -20.12 -6.13 -6.17
CA GLN A 136 -18.90 -6.31 -6.97
C GLN A 136 -17.94 -5.15 -6.74
N VAL A 137 -16.73 -5.49 -6.29
CA VAL A 137 -15.65 -4.56 -6.01
C VAL A 137 -14.56 -4.69 -7.07
N ARG A 138 -14.15 -3.56 -7.64
CA ARG A 138 -13.01 -3.48 -8.55
C ARG A 138 -11.87 -2.74 -7.89
N GLY A 139 -10.67 -3.31 -7.97
CA GLY A 139 -9.52 -2.75 -7.30
C GLY A 139 -8.20 -3.33 -7.75
N ILE A 140 -7.14 -3.00 -7.00
CA ILE A 140 -5.79 -3.49 -7.22
C ILE A 140 -5.33 -4.18 -5.95
N VAL A 141 -4.73 -5.37 -6.07
CA VAL A 141 -4.08 -6.03 -4.94
C VAL A 141 -2.84 -5.24 -4.55
N ALA A 142 -2.90 -4.68 -3.35
CA ALA A 142 -1.78 -3.96 -2.75
C ALA A 142 -1.27 -4.76 -1.53
N PRO A 143 0.02 -4.61 -1.19
CA PRO A 143 0.47 -4.93 0.15
C PRO A 143 -0.43 -4.23 1.18
N PRO A 144 -0.54 -4.78 2.39
CA PRO A 144 -1.29 -4.16 3.47
C PRO A 144 -0.91 -2.68 3.60
N PRO A 145 -1.86 -1.78 3.89
CA PRO A 145 -1.59 -0.35 3.94
C PRO A 145 -0.35 -0.10 4.81
N GLY A 146 0.62 0.61 4.23
CA GLY A 146 1.98 0.71 4.79
C GLY A 146 1.94 1.11 6.26
N ARG A 147 2.66 0.34 7.09
CA ARG A 147 2.81 0.65 8.51
C ARG A 147 3.44 2.04 8.64
N LEU A 148 2.72 2.96 9.25
CA LEU A 148 3.26 4.23 9.72
C LEU A 148 3.98 3.99 11.04
N TYR A 149 5.04 4.75 11.31
CA TYR A 149 5.66 4.77 12.64
C TYR A 149 4.61 5.23 13.65
N ALA A 150 4.29 4.37 14.62
CA ALA A 150 3.39 4.68 15.73
C ALA A 150 4.20 4.82 17.02
N PHE A 151 4.00 5.92 17.72
CA PHE A 151 4.52 6.12 19.08
C PHE A 151 3.49 5.58 20.08
N GLY A 152 3.50 4.27 20.32
CA GLY A 152 2.53 3.58 21.17
C GLY A 152 2.10 2.25 20.56
N GLY A 153 1.96 1.20 21.39
CA GLY A 153 1.67 -0.17 20.96
C GLY A 153 0.30 -0.36 20.29
N ASP A 154 0.13 -1.53 19.67
CA ASP A 154 -1.03 -2.03 18.93
C ASP A 154 -2.32 -1.19 19.04
N ASP A 155 -2.55 -0.31 18.06
CA ASP A 155 -3.79 0.48 17.98
C ASP A 155 -5.00 -0.45 17.78
N THR A 156 -5.77 -0.62 18.85
CA THR A 156 -7.07 -1.31 18.85
C THR A 156 -8.22 -0.30 18.75
N GLY A 157 -9.30 -0.66 18.07
CA GLY A 157 -10.52 0.16 17.98
C GLY A 157 -10.89 0.64 16.58
N LEU A 158 -11.93 1.46 16.46
CA LEU A 158 -12.47 1.91 15.17
C LEU A 158 -11.47 2.78 14.40
N ILE A 159 -10.78 3.69 15.10
CA ILE A 159 -9.74 4.56 14.53
C ILE A 159 -8.38 4.04 15.01
N ARG A 160 -7.47 3.76 14.08
CA ARG A 160 -6.13 3.21 14.37
C ARG A 160 -5.12 3.69 13.36
N GLN A 161 -3.84 3.87 13.69
CA GLN A 161 -2.82 4.30 12.71
C GLN A 161 -2.39 3.15 11.79
N ASN A 162 -2.39 1.94 12.33
CA ASN A 162 -1.88 0.75 11.67
C ASN A 162 -2.84 -0.43 11.81
N VAL A 163 -2.77 -1.34 10.85
CA VAL A 163 -3.48 -2.62 10.91
C VAL A 163 -2.50 -3.75 10.63
N ASP A 164 -2.39 -4.68 11.58
CA ASP A 164 -1.78 -5.99 11.34
C ASP A 164 -2.88 -6.98 10.99
N LEU A 165 -2.82 -7.56 9.79
CA LEU A 165 -3.85 -8.47 9.29
C LEU A 165 -4.08 -9.68 10.20
N ARG A 166 -3.03 -10.21 10.83
CA ARG A 166 -3.16 -11.39 11.71
C ARG A 166 -3.78 -11.01 13.04
N ALA A 167 -3.36 -9.88 13.61
CA ALA A 167 -3.98 -9.36 14.83
C ALA A 167 -5.46 -9.03 14.58
N PHE A 168 -5.76 -8.34 13.48
CA PHE A 168 -7.10 -7.96 13.09
C PHE A 168 -7.99 -9.17 12.76
N ALA A 169 -7.45 -10.24 12.15
CA ALA A 169 -8.18 -11.50 11.95
C ALA A 169 -8.63 -12.12 13.28
N ARG A 170 -7.76 -12.11 14.30
CA ARG A 170 -8.08 -12.62 15.65
C ARG A 170 -9.11 -11.74 16.37
N GLU A 171 -8.99 -10.41 16.25
CA GLU A 171 -9.91 -9.44 16.84
C GLU A 171 -11.31 -9.50 16.19
N SER A 172 -11.36 -9.61 14.87
CA SER A 172 -12.61 -9.61 14.11
C SER A 172 -13.30 -10.97 14.07
N GLY A 173 -12.56 -12.06 14.28
CA GLY A 173 -13.01 -13.44 14.08
C GLY A 173 -13.12 -13.82 12.59
N LEU A 174 -12.65 -12.98 11.67
CA LEU A 174 -12.72 -13.21 10.23
C LEU A 174 -11.53 -14.05 9.73
N ALA A 175 -11.78 -14.95 8.79
CA ALA A 175 -10.74 -15.71 8.09
C ALA A 175 -10.09 -14.84 6.99
N LEU A 176 -9.27 -13.87 7.40
CA LEU A 176 -8.68 -12.90 6.48
C LEU A 176 -7.57 -13.50 5.60
N LEU A 177 -7.58 -13.12 4.33
CA LEU A 177 -6.47 -13.31 3.40
C LEU A 177 -5.28 -12.41 3.80
N PRO A 178 -4.03 -12.85 3.59
CA PRO A 178 -2.83 -12.07 3.93
C PRO A 178 -2.51 -10.97 2.89
N LEU A 179 -3.54 -10.34 2.35
CA LEU A 179 -3.45 -9.30 1.31
C LEU A 179 -4.58 -8.28 1.50
N SER A 180 -4.42 -7.12 0.88
CA SER A 180 -5.46 -6.09 0.82
C SER A 180 -5.73 -5.67 -0.62
N VAL A 181 -6.91 -5.11 -0.85
CA VAL A 181 -7.32 -4.57 -2.14
C VAL A 181 -7.55 -3.07 -1.96
N GLN A 182 -6.99 -2.27 -2.85
CA GLN A 182 -7.33 -0.86 -2.96
C GLN A 182 -8.41 -0.72 -4.03
N GLU A 183 -9.58 -0.21 -3.65
CA GLU A 183 -10.68 0.05 -4.56
C GLU A 183 -10.29 1.16 -5.55
N THR A 184 -10.54 0.93 -6.85
CA THR A 184 -10.20 1.89 -7.92
C THR A 184 -11.42 2.56 -8.52
N ALA A 185 -12.59 1.97 -8.35
CA ALA A 185 -13.87 2.56 -8.74
C ALA A 185 -14.87 2.25 -7.63
N GLY A 186 -15.11 3.22 -6.74
CA GLY A 186 -16.20 3.15 -5.78
C GLY A 186 -17.56 3.24 -6.49
N ASP A 187 -18.57 2.60 -5.95
CA ASP A 187 -19.95 2.82 -6.40
C ASP A 187 -20.34 4.26 -6.02
N PRO A 188 -20.84 5.10 -6.94
CA PRO A 188 -21.26 6.47 -6.62
C PRO A 188 -22.31 6.58 -5.49
N GLY A 189 -22.93 5.47 -5.06
CA GLY A 189 -23.81 5.40 -3.89
C GLY A 189 -23.10 5.37 -2.52
N ASP A 190 -21.77 5.27 -2.48
CA ASP A 190 -21.02 5.04 -1.24
C ASP A 190 -20.62 6.31 -0.48
N GLY A 191 -20.86 7.49 -1.05
CA GLY A 191 -20.65 8.79 -0.38
C GLY A 191 -19.18 9.12 -0.07
N LEU A 192 -18.24 8.52 -0.80
CA LEU A 192 -16.79 8.70 -0.68
C LEU A 192 -16.17 9.24 -1.97
#